data_AF-A0A561BSQ9-F1
#
_entry.id   AF-A0A561BSQ9-F1
#
_cell.length_a   1.000
_cell.length_b   1.000
_cell.length_c   1.000
_cell.angle_alpha   90.00
_cell.angle_beta   90.00
_cell.angle_gamma   90.00
#
_symmetry.space_group_name_H-M   'P 1'
#
loop_
_entity.id
_entity.type
_entity.pdbx_description
1 polymer ?
#
loop_
_entity_poly.entity_id
_entity_poly.type
_entity_poly.pdbx_seq_one_letter_code
_entity_poly.pdbx_strand_id
1 'polypeptide(L)'
;MRRKAVASSCAVLTAAVLGLTGCAGGDAGASTTTRDVAGTAPEVNAAPTAPTGLAAQIVVPKGYAADPRGSSGTFDLQTFLASISPAPPEDRALLLNAGFKTGYQAVRVSPDRRKQYTVQLFRTSSNRQAKNLQLGLWNQSSHSKKFSVPGVPQVFSDQRVVVTGTVNRSEAIAETSFVVGTTVVRTKVSEVGAVGGTLTPDVTLATTVAQQQHLRLARPAAG
;
A
#
# COMPACT_ATOMS: atom_id res chain seq x y z
N MET A 1 32.91 -15.10 -7.88
CA MET A 1 32.71 -14.53 -9.24
C MET A 1 31.87 -15.50 -10.07
N ARG A 2 30.68 -15.08 -10.51
CA ARG A 2 29.96 -15.55 -11.72
C ARG A 2 28.61 -14.82 -11.77
N ARG A 3 28.54 -13.78 -12.62
CA ARG A 3 27.32 -13.03 -12.93
C ARG A 3 26.55 -13.81 -14.00
N LYS A 4 25.22 -13.96 -13.86
CA LYS A 4 24.34 -14.30 -14.98
C LYS A 4 23.44 -13.11 -15.27
N ALA A 5 23.58 -12.58 -16.48
CA ALA A 5 22.81 -11.48 -17.05
C ALA A 5 21.42 -11.97 -17.46
N VAL A 6 20.40 -11.13 -17.26
CA VAL A 6 19.06 -11.33 -17.82
C VAL A 6 18.93 -10.35 -18.99
N ALA A 7 18.64 -10.90 -20.17
CA ALA A 7 18.49 -10.16 -21.41
C ALA A 7 17.13 -9.44 -21.45
N SER A 8 17.17 -8.13 -21.71
CA SER A 8 16.03 -7.32 -22.14
C SER A 8 15.76 -7.57 -23.63
N SER A 9 14.49 -7.81 -23.97
CA SER A 9 14.02 -7.77 -25.36
C SER A 9 12.91 -6.72 -25.49
N CYS A 10 13.22 -5.62 -26.16
CA CYS A 10 12.27 -4.71 -26.78
C CYS A 10 11.63 -5.38 -28.00
N ALA A 11 10.33 -5.25 -28.19
CA ALA A 11 9.68 -5.39 -29.49
C ALA A 11 8.62 -4.30 -29.63
N VAL A 12 8.72 -3.53 -30.71
CA VAL A 12 7.87 -2.41 -31.10
C VAL A 12 7.26 -2.74 -32.47
N LEU A 13 6.05 -2.22 -32.73
CA LEU A 13 5.29 -2.14 -34.00
C LEU A 13 4.60 -3.46 -34.44
N THR A 14 3.36 -3.46 -34.96
CA THR A 14 2.83 -2.61 -36.05
C THR A 14 1.28 -2.67 -36.11
N ALA A 15 0.64 -1.62 -36.65
CA ALA A 15 -0.80 -1.47 -36.88
C ALA A 15 -1.33 -2.18 -38.15
N ALA A 16 -2.64 -2.47 -38.23
CA ALA A 16 -3.42 -2.59 -39.47
C ALA A 16 -4.95 -2.46 -39.22
N VAL A 17 -5.65 -1.91 -40.21
CA VAL A 17 -7.03 -1.36 -40.23
C VAL A 17 -7.88 -2.11 -41.29
N LEU A 18 -9.22 -2.07 -41.17
CA LEU A 18 -10.33 -2.42 -42.12
C LEU A 18 -10.81 -3.88 -42.13
N GLY A 19 -12.11 -4.23 -42.23
CA GLY A 19 -13.36 -3.46 -42.41
C GLY A 19 -14.56 -4.40 -42.73
N LEU A 20 -15.76 -3.79 -42.87
CA LEU A 20 -17.01 -4.27 -43.55
C LEU A 20 -17.89 -5.30 -42.78
N THR A 21 -19.24 -5.27 -42.73
CA THR A 21 -20.35 -4.63 -43.49
C THR A 21 -21.66 -4.76 -42.69
N GLY A 22 -22.64 -3.85 -42.91
CA GLY A 22 -24.07 -4.20 -42.70
C GLY A 22 -25.03 -3.02 -42.49
N CYS A 23 -25.50 -2.41 -43.57
CA CYS A 23 -26.63 -1.47 -43.60
C CYS A 23 -27.97 -2.20 -43.37
N ALA A 24 -28.89 -1.56 -42.66
CA ALA A 24 -30.30 -1.49 -43.06
C ALA A 24 -30.91 -0.21 -42.49
N GLY A 25 -31.34 0.68 -43.39
CA GLY A 25 -31.98 1.95 -43.06
C GLY A 25 -33.46 1.82 -42.78
N GLY A 26 -34.01 2.90 -42.24
CA GLY A 26 -35.44 3.15 -42.08
C GLY A 26 -35.62 4.60 -41.60
N ASP A 27 -35.89 5.49 -42.55
CA ASP A 27 -36.14 6.91 -42.32
C ASP A 27 -37.59 7.17 -41.87
N ALA A 28 -37.78 8.39 -41.36
CA ALA A 28 -39.03 9.12 -41.12
C ALA A 28 -39.79 8.88 -39.81
N GLY A 29 -39.84 9.96 -39.01
CA GLY A 29 -40.78 10.11 -37.90
C GLY A 29 -40.39 11.28 -36.99
N ALA A 30 -40.48 12.51 -37.48
CA ALA A 30 -40.38 13.70 -36.64
C ALA A 30 -41.47 13.65 -35.56
N SER A 31 -41.08 13.66 -34.30
CA SER A 31 -41.95 14.05 -33.21
C SER A 31 -41.15 14.87 -32.22
N THR A 32 -41.46 16.16 -32.18
CA THR A 32 -41.01 17.09 -31.15
C THR A 32 -41.59 16.65 -29.81
N THR A 33 -40.76 16.08 -28.95
CA THR A 33 -41.10 15.93 -27.52
C THR A 33 -40.12 16.77 -26.71
N THR A 34 -40.68 17.82 -26.13
CA THR A 34 -40.09 18.71 -25.14
C THR A 34 -39.38 17.88 -24.08
N ARG A 35 -38.05 18.01 -23.99
CA ARG A 35 -37.27 17.39 -22.92
C ARG A 35 -37.41 18.27 -21.69
N ASP A 36 -38.31 17.90 -20.78
CA ASP A 36 -38.26 18.42 -19.41
C ASP A 36 -36.91 18.00 -18.81
N VAL A 37 -36.00 18.96 -18.72
CA VAL A 37 -34.79 18.83 -17.92
C VAL A 37 -35.23 18.95 -16.47
N ALA A 38 -35.61 17.82 -15.88
CA ALA A 38 -35.63 17.70 -14.43
C ALA A 38 -34.18 17.86 -13.96
N GLY A 39 -33.85 19.07 -13.50
CA GLY A 39 -32.57 19.41 -12.92
C GLY A 39 -32.26 18.43 -11.80
N THR A 40 -31.24 17.61 -12.00
CA THR A 40 -30.67 16.75 -10.97
C THR A 40 -30.22 17.67 -9.84
N ALA A 41 -30.81 17.50 -8.66
CA ALA A 41 -30.42 18.24 -7.47
C ALA A 41 -28.89 18.13 -7.27
N PRO A 42 -28.20 19.20 -6.86
CA PRO A 42 -26.77 19.14 -6.61
C PRO A 42 -26.48 18.02 -5.60
N GLU A 43 -25.63 17.09 -6.01
CA GLU A 43 -25.15 15.99 -5.18
C GLU A 43 -24.54 16.61 -3.92
N VAL A 44 -25.27 16.50 -2.81
CA VAL A 44 -24.79 16.92 -1.50
C VAL A 44 -23.56 16.08 -1.25
N ASN A 45 -22.37 16.70 -1.28
CA ASN A 45 -21.12 16.07 -0.88
C ASN A 45 -21.36 15.38 0.46
N ALA A 46 -21.46 14.04 0.43
CA ALA A 46 -21.66 13.26 1.63
C ALA A 46 -20.51 13.59 2.59
N ALA A 47 -20.86 13.95 3.83
CA ALA A 47 -19.88 14.18 4.86
C ALA A 47 -18.94 12.96 4.94
N PRO A 48 -17.61 13.16 5.08
CA PRO A 48 -16.66 12.07 5.08
C PRO A 48 -17.05 11.07 6.17
N THR A 49 -17.37 9.83 5.76
CA THR A 49 -17.74 8.76 6.67
C THR A 49 -16.61 8.54 7.67
N ALA A 50 -16.95 8.54 8.96
CA ALA A 50 -15.99 8.27 10.01
C ALA A 50 -15.36 6.88 9.80
N PRO A 51 -14.03 6.73 9.98
CA PRO A 51 -13.38 5.45 9.76
C PRO A 51 -13.89 4.41 10.76
N THR A 52 -14.22 3.21 10.29
CA THR A 52 -14.66 2.07 11.10
C THR A 52 -13.65 0.92 11.02
N GLY A 53 -13.69 -0.01 11.99
CA GLY A 53 -12.84 -1.20 11.99
C GLY A 53 -11.34 -0.89 12.00
N LEU A 54 -10.56 -1.57 11.14
CA LEU A 54 -9.11 -1.37 11.06
C LEU A 54 -8.70 0.03 10.59
N ALA A 55 -9.53 0.71 9.80
CA ALA A 55 -9.25 2.07 9.34
C ALA A 55 -9.14 3.05 10.53
N ALA A 56 -9.97 2.88 11.56
CA ALA A 56 -9.97 3.69 12.77
C ALA A 56 -8.72 3.47 13.64
N GLN A 57 -8.00 2.37 13.41
CA GLN A 57 -6.82 1.98 14.17
C GLN A 57 -5.52 2.47 13.55
N ILE A 58 -5.55 3.01 12.33
CA ILE A 58 -4.37 3.49 11.63
C ILE A 58 -3.92 4.83 12.22
N VAL A 59 -2.62 4.94 12.46
CA VAL A 59 -1.94 6.20 12.72
C VAL A 59 -1.36 6.73 11.42
N VAL A 60 -1.71 7.99 11.12
CA VAL A 60 -1.15 8.75 10.00
C VAL A 60 -0.34 9.92 10.56
N PRO A 61 0.90 10.16 10.09
CA PRO A 61 1.67 11.34 10.44
C PRO A 61 0.91 12.64 10.15
N LYS A 62 1.06 13.64 11.01
CA LYS A 62 0.44 14.94 10.80
C LYS A 62 0.91 15.58 9.49
N GLY A 63 -0.03 16.13 8.72
CA GLY A 63 0.24 16.80 7.44
C GLY A 63 0.43 15.88 6.24
N TYR A 64 0.49 14.56 6.45
CA TYR A 64 0.58 13.61 5.35
C TYR A 64 -0.81 13.41 4.72
N ALA A 65 -0.91 13.61 3.41
CA ALA A 65 -2.15 13.48 2.65
C ALA A 65 -2.27 12.09 2.02
N ALA A 66 -3.47 11.70 1.59
CA ALA A 66 -3.66 10.51 0.76
C ALA A 66 -2.81 10.61 -0.50
N ASP A 67 -2.04 9.56 -0.79
CA ASP A 67 -1.29 9.48 -2.04
C ASP A 67 -2.21 8.94 -3.15
N PRO A 68 -2.53 9.72 -4.20
CA PRO A 68 -3.37 9.24 -5.29
C PRO A 68 -2.73 8.11 -6.11
N ARG A 69 -1.42 7.89 -5.98
CA ARG A 69 -0.69 6.81 -6.65
C ARG A 69 -0.71 5.51 -5.86
N GLY A 70 -1.02 5.58 -4.57
CA GLY A 70 -1.02 4.45 -3.65
C GLY A 70 -2.44 3.96 -3.34
N SER A 71 -2.63 2.64 -3.31
CA SER A 71 -3.90 2.06 -2.86
C SER A 71 -4.05 2.19 -1.35
N SER A 72 -5.08 2.89 -0.88
CA SER A 72 -5.49 2.89 0.53
C SER A 72 -6.87 2.26 0.66
N GLY A 73 -7.05 1.42 1.67
CA GLY A 73 -8.33 0.75 1.91
C GLY A 73 -8.17 -0.59 2.61
N THR A 74 -9.32 -1.22 2.85
CA THR A 74 -9.37 -2.62 3.28
C THR A 74 -8.93 -3.54 2.16
N PHE A 75 -8.26 -4.63 2.50
CA PHE A 75 -7.93 -5.69 1.57
C PHE A 75 -8.20 -7.06 2.18
N ASP A 76 -8.57 -8.00 1.33
CA ASP A 76 -8.61 -9.42 1.63
C ASP A 76 -7.39 -10.12 0.99
N LEU A 77 -7.35 -11.45 1.05
CA LEU A 77 -6.24 -12.22 0.51
C LEU A 77 -6.06 -11.94 -0.99
N GLN A 78 -7.15 -11.99 -1.77
CA GLN A 78 -7.05 -11.86 -3.23
C GLN A 78 -6.62 -10.45 -3.64
N THR A 79 -7.22 -9.44 -3.03
CA THR A 79 -6.93 -8.03 -3.33
C THR A 79 -5.49 -7.68 -2.93
N PHE A 80 -5.02 -8.18 -1.78
CA PHE A 80 -3.63 -8.00 -1.37
C PHE A 80 -2.67 -8.60 -2.39
N LEU A 81 -2.88 -9.87 -2.76
CA LEU A 81 -2.00 -10.57 -3.70
C LEU A 81 -1.99 -9.94 -5.10
N ALA A 82 -3.13 -9.40 -5.53
CA ALA A 82 -3.27 -8.79 -6.85
C ALA A 82 -2.69 -7.37 -6.94
N SER A 83 -2.72 -6.58 -5.85
CA SER A 83 -2.52 -5.14 -5.94
C SER A 83 -1.48 -4.54 -4.98
N ILE A 84 -1.06 -5.29 -3.95
CA ILE A 84 -0.20 -4.79 -2.88
C ILE A 84 1.07 -5.64 -2.73
N SER A 85 0.91 -6.96 -2.84
CA SER A 85 1.94 -7.96 -2.64
C SER A 85 3.11 -7.81 -3.63
N PRO A 86 4.35 -7.61 -3.16
CA PRO A 86 5.53 -7.65 -4.03
C PRO A 86 5.91 -9.07 -4.44
N ALA A 87 5.46 -10.11 -3.71
CA ALA A 87 5.81 -11.51 -3.94
C ALA A 87 4.58 -12.43 -3.76
N PRO A 88 3.63 -12.45 -4.72
CA PRO A 88 2.33 -13.10 -4.53
C PRO A 88 2.34 -14.59 -4.16
N PRO A 89 3.20 -15.44 -4.74
CA PRO A 89 3.27 -16.85 -4.34
C PRO A 89 3.69 -17.03 -2.88
N GLU A 90 4.72 -16.32 -2.44
CA GLU A 90 5.27 -16.39 -1.09
C GLU A 90 4.29 -15.80 -0.06
N ASP A 91 3.74 -14.62 -0.37
CA ASP A 91 2.76 -13.95 0.49
C ASP A 91 1.48 -14.76 0.66
N ARG A 92 1.04 -15.47 -0.40
CA ARG A 92 -0.13 -16.35 -0.31
C ARG A 92 0.07 -17.42 0.75
N ALA A 93 1.21 -18.11 0.74
CA ALA A 93 1.50 -19.17 1.69
C ALA A 93 1.56 -18.62 3.13
N LEU A 94 2.22 -17.48 3.34
CA LEU A 94 2.30 -16.84 4.65
C LEU A 94 0.92 -16.43 5.19
N LEU A 95 0.10 -15.78 4.37
CA LEU A 95 -1.21 -15.28 4.78
C LEU A 95 -2.19 -16.43 5.08
N LEU A 96 -2.16 -17.50 4.27
CA LEU A 96 -2.98 -18.69 4.52
C LEU A 96 -2.57 -19.39 5.82
N ASN A 97 -1.26 -19.61 6.04
CA ASN A 97 -0.75 -20.24 7.25
C ASN A 97 -1.07 -19.42 8.51
N ALA A 98 -1.13 -18.09 8.38
CA ALA A 98 -1.48 -17.19 9.46
C ALA A 98 -2.99 -17.14 9.78
N GLY A 99 -3.84 -17.79 8.98
CA GLY A 99 -5.29 -17.64 9.05
C GLY A 99 -5.70 -16.16 8.89
N PHE A 100 -5.09 -15.48 7.92
CA PHE A 100 -5.38 -14.09 7.59
C PHE A 100 -6.86 -13.91 7.23
N LYS A 101 -7.50 -12.89 7.83
CA LYS A 101 -8.92 -12.61 7.64
C LYS A 101 -9.15 -11.36 6.79
N THR A 102 -8.53 -10.27 7.19
CA THR A 102 -8.67 -8.96 6.56
C THR A 102 -7.49 -8.09 6.96
N GLY A 103 -7.16 -7.13 6.11
CA GLY A 103 -6.17 -6.13 6.40
C GLY A 103 -6.62 -4.75 5.95
N TYR A 104 -5.81 -3.77 6.30
CA TYR A 104 -6.01 -2.39 5.87
C TYR A 104 -4.67 -1.76 5.56
N GLN A 105 -4.60 -1.02 4.46
CA GLN A 105 -3.44 -0.23 4.07
C GLN A 105 -3.79 1.24 4.03
N ALA A 106 -2.92 2.09 4.58
CA ALA A 106 -2.90 3.51 4.25
C ALA A 106 -1.58 3.84 3.56
N VAL A 107 -1.67 4.49 2.40
CA VAL A 107 -0.54 5.11 1.71
C VAL A 107 -0.73 6.61 1.75
N ARG A 108 0.29 7.31 2.22
CA ARG A 108 0.27 8.74 2.42
C ARG A 108 1.54 9.35 1.86
N VAL A 109 1.45 10.61 1.46
CA VAL A 109 2.57 11.37 0.93
C VAL A 109 2.82 12.60 1.80
N SER A 110 4.08 12.94 2.02
CA SER A 110 4.50 14.13 2.77
C SER A 110 4.06 15.42 2.06
N PRO A 111 3.96 16.55 2.79
CA PRO A 111 3.58 17.85 2.21
C PRO A 111 4.46 18.29 1.03
N ASP A 112 5.76 18.00 1.09
CA ASP A 112 6.73 18.30 0.03
C ASP A 112 6.76 17.25 -1.11
N ARG A 113 5.91 16.22 -1.01
CA ARG A 113 5.77 15.12 -1.97
C ARG A 113 7.02 14.27 -2.20
N ARG A 114 7.97 14.30 -1.27
CA ARG A 114 9.22 13.53 -1.37
C ARG A 114 9.14 12.16 -0.71
N LYS A 115 8.41 12.07 0.41
CA LYS A 115 8.31 10.87 1.23
C LYS A 115 6.96 10.23 1.07
N GLN A 116 6.96 8.92 0.92
CA GLN A 116 5.78 8.08 1.02
C GLN A 116 5.80 7.34 2.35
N TYR A 117 4.71 7.42 3.09
CA TYR A 117 4.45 6.63 4.28
C TYR A 117 3.40 5.57 3.95
N THR A 118 3.73 4.31 4.19
CA THR A 118 2.81 3.18 4.07
C THR A 118 2.70 2.49 5.42
N VAL A 119 1.47 2.24 5.84
CA VAL A 119 1.17 1.38 7.00
C VAL A 119 0.17 0.33 6.60
N GLN A 120 0.45 -0.91 7.00
CA GLN A 120 -0.38 -2.07 6.75
C GLN A 120 -0.70 -2.76 8.08
N LEU A 121 -1.97 -3.09 8.27
CA LEU A 121 -2.44 -3.92 9.36
C LEU A 121 -2.94 -5.24 8.79
N PHE A 122 -2.52 -6.36 9.37
CA PHE A 122 -2.97 -7.69 9.00
C PHE A 122 -3.62 -8.36 10.20
N ARG A 123 -4.91 -8.71 10.10
CA ARG A 123 -5.62 -9.42 11.16
C ARG A 123 -5.53 -10.93 10.93
N THR A 124 -4.98 -11.62 11.91
CA THR A 124 -4.75 -13.07 11.89
C THR A 124 -5.70 -13.79 12.85
N SER A 125 -5.67 -15.12 12.83
CA SER A 125 -6.50 -15.95 13.70
C SER A 125 -6.06 -15.96 15.16
N SER A 126 -4.78 -15.73 15.45
CA SER A 126 -4.21 -15.78 16.81
C SER A 126 -2.91 -15.00 16.94
N ASN A 127 -2.48 -14.69 18.17
CA ASN A 127 -1.21 -14.01 18.41
C ASN A 127 0.01 -14.81 17.90
N ARG A 128 -0.01 -16.14 18.04
CA ARG A 128 1.05 -17.01 17.50
C ARG A 128 1.15 -16.86 15.99
N GLN A 129 0.01 -16.85 15.30
CA GLN A 129 -0.03 -16.69 13.85
C GLN A 129 0.38 -15.29 13.41
N ALA A 130 0.04 -14.24 14.17
CA ALA A 130 0.55 -12.90 13.92
C ALA A 130 2.09 -12.85 13.99
N LYS A 131 2.71 -13.48 15.01
CA LYS A 131 4.18 -13.55 15.13
C LYS A 131 4.82 -14.32 13.98
N ASN A 132 4.23 -15.44 13.59
CA ASN A 132 4.70 -16.21 12.43
C ASN A 132 4.61 -15.41 11.13
N LEU A 133 3.49 -14.69 10.92
CA LEU A 133 3.30 -13.83 9.75
C LEU A 133 4.29 -12.66 9.75
N GLN A 134 4.50 -12.01 10.90
CA GLN A 134 5.49 -10.94 11.07
C GLN A 134 6.88 -11.43 10.63
N LEU A 135 7.32 -12.57 11.15
CA LEU A 135 8.61 -13.16 10.81
C LEU A 135 8.71 -13.56 9.33
N GLY A 136 7.66 -14.20 8.80
CA GLY A 136 7.60 -14.61 7.41
C GLY A 136 7.73 -13.43 6.45
N LEU A 137 6.91 -12.40 6.64
CA LEU A 137 6.94 -11.17 5.83
C LEU A 137 8.27 -10.42 5.97
N TRP A 138 8.85 -10.43 7.18
CA TRP A 138 10.16 -9.81 7.41
C TRP A 138 11.27 -10.52 6.63
N ASN A 139 11.29 -11.85 6.62
CA ASN A 139 12.35 -12.64 6.00
C ASN A 139 12.34 -12.64 4.47
N GLN A 140 11.33 -12.06 3.83
CA GLN A 140 11.27 -11.93 2.36
C GLN A 140 12.19 -10.83 1.81
N SER A 141 12.73 -9.97 2.67
CA SER A 141 13.62 -8.88 2.28
C SER A 141 14.97 -8.99 2.98
N SER A 142 16.01 -8.48 2.33
CA SER A 142 17.31 -8.30 2.97
C SER A 142 17.27 -7.05 3.87
N HIS A 143 17.83 -7.20 5.06
CA HIS A 143 17.95 -6.14 6.06
C HIS A 143 19.43 -5.83 6.28
N SER A 144 19.77 -4.56 6.39
CA SER A 144 21.17 -4.10 6.41
C SER A 144 21.56 -3.40 7.70
N LYS A 145 20.66 -2.62 8.29
CA LYS A 145 20.97 -1.78 9.44
C LYS A 145 19.75 -1.62 10.32
N LYS A 146 19.79 -2.23 11.49
CA LYS A 146 18.75 -2.08 12.52
C LYS A 146 18.76 -0.68 13.13
N PHE A 147 17.60 -0.23 13.63
CA PHE A 147 17.49 0.93 14.52
C PHE A 147 16.54 0.63 15.70
N SER A 148 16.66 1.37 16.80
CA SER A 148 15.85 1.13 18.01
C SER A 148 14.49 1.81 17.92
N VAL A 149 13.44 1.12 18.36
CA VAL A 149 12.08 1.69 18.54
C VAL A 149 11.65 1.49 19.99
N PRO A 150 11.97 2.44 20.89
CA PRO A 150 11.67 2.31 22.31
C PRO A 150 10.16 2.17 22.56
N GLY A 151 9.78 1.35 23.54
CA GLY A 151 8.37 1.18 23.93
C GLY A 151 7.52 0.31 22.99
N VAL A 152 8.11 -0.29 21.95
CA VAL A 152 7.44 -1.24 21.06
C VAL A 152 8.10 -2.63 21.22
N PRO A 153 7.44 -3.59 21.92
CA PRO A 153 8.00 -4.92 22.14
C PRO A 153 8.19 -5.71 20.84
N GLN A 154 9.26 -6.50 20.77
CA GLN A 154 9.53 -7.45 19.68
C GLN A 154 9.43 -6.86 18.26
N VAL A 155 9.77 -5.57 18.14
CA VAL A 155 9.81 -4.85 16.87
C VAL A 155 11.01 -5.29 16.04
N PHE A 156 10.74 -5.60 14.77
CA PHE A 156 11.74 -5.67 13.72
C PHE A 156 11.85 -4.31 13.06
N SER A 157 13.08 -3.90 12.74
CA SER A 157 13.36 -2.57 12.20
C SER A 157 14.58 -2.64 11.28
N ASP A 158 14.52 -1.90 10.19
CA ASP A 158 15.62 -1.79 9.23
C ASP A 158 15.61 -0.43 8.54
N GLN A 159 16.80 0.09 8.30
CA GLN A 159 17.02 1.24 7.44
C GLN A 159 18.02 0.86 6.35
N ARG A 160 17.74 1.28 5.12
CA ARG A 160 18.61 1.00 3.97
C ARG A 160 18.42 2.00 2.85
N VAL A 161 19.41 2.08 1.97
CA VAL A 161 19.28 2.74 0.66
C VAL A 161 19.49 1.66 -0.40
N VAL A 162 18.53 1.52 -1.30
CA VAL A 162 18.57 0.52 -2.38
C VAL A 162 18.46 1.20 -3.73
N VAL A 163 19.19 0.70 -4.73
CA VAL A 163 18.98 1.12 -6.12
C VAL A 163 17.63 0.56 -6.56
N THR A 164 16.78 1.39 -7.16
CA THR A 164 15.47 0.94 -7.64
C THR A 164 15.61 0.25 -8.99
N GLY A 165 14.56 -0.41 -9.47
CA GLY A 165 14.51 -0.94 -10.84
C GLY A 165 14.48 0.13 -11.94
N THR A 166 14.45 1.43 -11.58
CA THR A 166 14.46 2.55 -12.50
C THR A 166 15.87 3.11 -12.65
N VAL A 167 16.26 3.41 -13.89
CA VAL A 167 17.58 3.96 -14.22
C VAL A 167 17.89 5.20 -13.37
N ASN A 168 19.08 5.22 -12.76
CA ASN A 168 19.61 6.32 -11.96
C ASN A 168 18.74 6.71 -10.76
N ARG A 169 17.92 5.80 -10.21
CA ARG A 169 17.12 6.05 -9.01
C ARG A 169 17.52 5.15 -7.83
N SER A 170 17.44 5.71 -6.64
CA SER A 170 17.61 5.01 -5.36
C SER A 170 16.45 5.35 -4.43
N GLU A 171 16.17 4.46 -3.51
CA GLU A 171 15.12 4.59 -2.51
C GLU A 171 15.76 4.45 -1.13
N ALA A 172 15.64 5.49 -0.30
CA ALA A 172 15.88 5.38 1.13
C ALA A 172 14.64 4.82 1.80
N ILE A 173 14.81 3.76 2.60
CA ILE A 173 13.72 3.03 3.26
C ILE A 173 14.02 2.96 4.74
N ALA A 174 13.06 3.36 5.58
CA ALA A 174 13.00 3.00 6.99
C ALA A 174 11.72 2.21 7.23
N GLU A 175 11.83 0.97 7.71
CA GLU A 175 10.68 0.10 7.95
C GLU A 175 10.67 -0.49 9.36
N THR A 176 9.47 -0.74 9.87
CA THR A 176 9.27 -1.47 11.11
C THR A 176 8.17 -2.51 10.96
N SER A 177 8.26 -3.59 11.74
CA SER A 177 7.18 -4.56 11.88
C SER A 177 7.07 -5.06 13.30
N PHE A 178 5.87 -5.10 13.85
CA PHE A 178 5.59 -5.57 15.20
C PHE A 178 4.17 -6.15 15.29
N VAL A 179 3.88 -6.82 16.41
CA VAL A 179 2.59 -7.49 16.65
C VAL A 179 1.91 -6.92 17.88
N VAL A 180 0.60 -6.68 17.77
CA VAL A 180 -0.27 -6.34 18.90
C VAL A 180 -1.51 -7.24 18.86
N GLY A 181 -1.68 -8.11 19.86
CA GLY A 181 -2.77 -9.09 19.88
C GLY A 181 -2.72 -10.01 18.66
N THR A 182 -3.75 -10.00 17.82
CA THR A 182 -3.81 -10.79 16.58
C THR A 182 -3.47 -9.98 15.32
N THR A 183 -2.95 -8.77 15.49
CA THR A 183 -2.66 -7.84 14.39
C THR A 183 -1.15 -7.70 14.17
N VAL A 184 -0.72 -7.94 12.94
CA VAL A 184 0.63 -7.55 12.47
C VAL A 184 0.57 -6.12 11.95
N VAL A 185 1.51 -5.30 12.37
CA VAL A 185 1.73 -3.96 11.84
C VAL A 185 3.00 -3.97 11.00
N ARG A 186 2.93 -3.38 9.82
CA ARG A 186 4.11 -3.00 9.03
C ARG A 186 4.04 -1.53 8.72
N THR A 187 5.11 -0.80 8.97
CA THR A 187 5.27 0.59 8.52
C THR A 187 6.49 0.69 7.63
N LYS A 188 6.38 1.49 6.56
CA LYS A 188 7.46 1.82 5.65
C LYS A 188 7.42 3.32 5.40
N VAL A 189 8.53 4.00 5.60
CA VAL A 189 8.78 5.35 5.13
C VAL A 189 9.82 5.26 4.03
N SER A 190 9.49 5.78 2.84
CA SER A 190 10.38 5.75 1.69
C SER A 190 10.52 7.10 1.02
N GLU A 191 11.73 7.40 0.56
CA GLU A 191 12.05 8.57 -0.25
C GLU A 191 12.83 8.14 -1.49
N VAL A 192 12.38 8.54 -2.68
CA VAL A 192 13.04 8.22 -3.94
C VAL A 192 13.83 9.42 -4.44
N GLY A 193 15.09 9.20 -4.79
CA GLY A 193 16.01 10.23 -5.30
C GLY A 193 16.94 9.70 -6.38
N ALA A 194 17.87 10.53 -6.83
CA ALA A 194 18.90 10.12 -7.78
C ALA A 194 19.93 9.19 -7.12
N VAL A 195 20.46 8.23 -7.87
CA VAL A 195 21.63 7.43 -7.45
C VAL A 195 22.80 8.36 -7.16
N GLY A 196 23.51 8.12 -6.05
CA GLY A 196 24.62 8.96 -5.60
C GLY A 196 24.22 10.25 -4.90
N GLY A 197 22.92 10.55 -4.80
CA GLY A 197 22.41 11.65 -3.99
C GLY A 197 22.45 11.37 -2.48
N THR A 198 22.25 12.41 -1.67
CA THR A 198 22.17 12.33 -0.20
C THR A 198 20.79 11.88 0.27
N LEU A 199 20.43 10.62 -0.02
CA LEU A 199 19.23 10.00 0.52
C LEU A 199 19.49 9.44 1.92
N THR A 200 18.65 9.81 2.88
CA THR A 200 18.75 9.32 4.27
C THR A 200 17.42 8.71 4.69
N PRO A 201 17.39 7.44 5.12
CA PRO A 201 16.20 6.82 5.70
C PRO A 201 15.67 7.61 6.91
N ASP A 202 14.37 7.89 6.92
CA ASP A 202 13.73 8.65 8.00
C ASP A 202 13.34 7.73 9.18
N VAL A 203 14.36 7.33 9.94
CA VAL A 203 14.17 6.47 11.13
C VAL A 203 13.42 7.16 12.25
N THR A 204 13.48 8.49 12.34
CA THR A 204 12.77 9.27 13.36
C THR A 204 11.27 9.20 13.13
N LEU A 205 10.83 9.42 11.89
CA LEU A 205 9.42 9.28 11.54
C LEU A 205 8.96 7.83 11.75
N ALA A 206 9.71 6.85 11.23
CA ALA A 206 9.38 5.42 11.37
C ALA A 206 9.25 4.99 12.85
N THR A 207 10.13 5.49 13.72
CA THR A 207 10.07 5.24 15.18
C THR A 207 8.83 5.86 15.80
N THR A 208 8.58 7.13 15.51
CA THR A 208 7.45 7.88 16.08
C THR A 208 6.11 7.25 15.70
N VAL A 209 5.93 6.90 14.42
CA VAL A 209 4.68 6.27 13.96
C VAL A 209 4.52 4.86 14.52
N ALA A 210 5.59 4.08 14.64
CA ALA A 210 5.53 2.75 15.23
C ALA A 210 5.09 2.80 16.70
N GLN A 211 5.64 3.74 17.48
CA GLN A 211 5.24 3.98 18.87
C GLN A 211 3.76 4.37 18.98
N GLN A 212 3.33 5.36 18.20
CA GLN A 212 1.95 5.82 18.20
C GLN A 212 0.98 4.71 17.76
N GLN A 213 1.36 3.92 16.75
CA GLN A 213 0.57 2.81 16.24
C GLN A 213 0.45 1.67 17.25
N HIS A 214 1.54 1.36 17.96
CA HIS A 214 1.51 0.41 19.08
C HIS A 214 0.56 0.89 20.19
N LEU A 215 0.70 2.14 20.64
CA LEU A 215 -0.17 2.72 21.67
C LEU A 215 -1.65 2.74 21.25
N ARG A 216 -1.94 3.02 19.97
CA ARG A 216 -3.30 3.02 19.43
C ARG A 216 -3.93 1.62 19.48
N LEU A 217 -3.16 0.58 19.18
CA LEU A 217 -3.64 -0.80 19.15
C LEU A 217 -3.65 -1.48 20.52
N ALA A 218 -2.77 -1.07 21.43
CA ALA A 218 -2.69 -1.61 22.78
C ALA A 218 -3.81 -1.09 23.70
N ARG A 219 -4.52 -0.03 23.31
CA ARG A 219 -5.66 0.49 24.05
C ARG A 219 -6.84 -0.50 23.95
N PRO A 220 -7.53 -0.81 25.07
CA PRO A 220 -8.79 -1.55 25.01
C PRO A 220 -9.77 -0.84 24.07
N ALA A 221 -10.51 -1.60 23.26
CA ALA A 221 -11.65 -1.04 22.54
C ALA A 221 -12.61 -0.48 23.60
N ALA A 222 -12.96 0.81 23.50
CA ALA A 222 -14.02 1.35 24.34
C ALA A 222 -15.28 0.55 24.01
N GLY A 223 -15.73 -0.25 24.98
CA GLY A 223 -16.99 -0.98 24.92
C GLY A 223 -18.17 -0.07 25.16
#